data_AF-A0A523GEZ0-F1
#
_entry.id   AF-A0A523GEZ0-F1
#
_cell.length_a   1.000
_cell.length_b   1.000
_cell.length_c   1.000
_cell.angle_alpha   90.00
_cell.angle_beta   90.00
_cell.angle_gamma   90.00
#
_symmetry.space_group_name_H-M   'P 1'
#
loop_
_entity.id
_entity.type
_entity.pdbx_description
1 polymer ?
#
loop_
_entity_poly.entity_id
_entity_poly.type
_entity_poly.pdbx_seq_one_letter_code
_entity_poly.pdbx_strand_id
1 'polypeptide(L)'
;MRSFVHFIPILTFFVSVPFFVSLYRHWRRKPEALYLAWWAIGVATFGIGTFTEGATTVLGWNPGIFRAWYISGALLGGAPLAQGTIYLFFSNRTAHRLTAVLLLYIAV
;
A
#
# COMPACT_ATOMS: atom_id res chain seq x y z
N MET A 1 -4.99 9.21 -28.20
CA MET A 1 -4.78 10.53 -27.58
C MET A 1 -4.74 10.34 -26.07
N ARG A 2 -3.66 10.74 -25.37
CA ARG A 2 -3.59 10.61 -23.91
C ARG A 2 -4.41 11.76 -23.28
N SER A 3 -5.52 11.43 -22.63
CA SER A 3 -6.32 12.37 -21.84
C SER A 3 -5.64 12.73 -20.51
N PHE A 4 -5.94 13.92 -19.97
CA PHE A 4 -5.52 14.38 -18.64
C PHE A 4 -5.85 13.37 -17.53
N VAL A 5 -6.93 12.60 -17.69
CA VAL A 5 -7.36 11.58 -16.72
C VAL A 5 -6.25 10.54 -16.45
N HIS A 6 -5.43 10.21 -17.45
CA HIS A 6 -4.36 9.22 -17.31
C HIS A 6 -3.17 9.70 -16.46
N PHE A 7 -3.12 10.98 -16.09
CA PHE A 7 -2.10 11.55 -15.21
C PHE A 7 -2.56 11.68 -13.75
N ILE A 8 -3.85 11.47 -13.47
CA ILE A 8 -4.40 11.47 -12.11
C ILE A 8 -3.62 10.51 -11.19
N PRO A 9 -3.26 9.27 -11.59
CA PRO A 9 -2.53 8.36 -10.70
C PRO A 9 -1.17 8.89 -10.23
N ILE A 10 -0.49 9.70 -11.05
CA ILE A 10 0.77 10.36 -10.68
C ILE A 10 0.52 11.42 -9.62
N LEU A 11 -0.53 12.23 -9.78
CA LEU A 11 -0.92 13.21 -8.77
C LEU A 11 -1.32 12.52 -7.46
N THR A 12 -2.05 11.41 -7.53
CA THR A 12 -2.45 10.60 -6.38
C THR A 12 -1.24 10.05 -5.63
N PHE A 13 -0.16 9.67 -6.32
CA PHE A 13 1.10 9.28 -5.67
C PHE A 13 1.68 10.42 -4.84
N PHE A 14 1.78 11.63 -5.39
CA PHE A 14 2.27 12.78 -4.62
C PHE A 14 1.37 13.13 -3.43
N VAL A 15 0.06 12.92 -3.57
CA VAL A 15 -0.88 13.07 -2.45
C VAL A 15 -0.67 11.99 -1.39
N SER A 16 -0.32 10.75 -1.74
CA SER A 16 -0.12 9.68 -0.75
C SER A 16 1.15 9.84 0.09
N VAL A 17 2.19 10.48 -0.45
CA VAL A 17 3.48 10.74 0.24
C VAL A 17 3.31 11.42 1.60
N PRO A 18 2.62 12.57 1.75
CA PRO A 18 2.45 13.22 3.06
C PRO A 18 1.69 12.35 4.06
N PHE A 19 0.70 11.54 3.63
CA PHE A 19 0.02 10.59 4.51
C PHE A 19 0.96 9.50 5.00
N PHE A 20 1.77 8.92 4.10
CA PHE A 20 2.80 7.96 4.46
C PHE A 20 3.79 8.56 5.47
N VAL A 21 4.32 9.76 5.20
CA VAL A 21 5.27 10.45 6.08
C VAL A 21 4.64 10.70 7.46
N SER A 22 3.37 11.11 7.51
CA SER A 22 2.64 11.32 8.75
C SER A 22 2.52 10.04 9.57
N LEU A 23 2.05 8.94 8.95
CA LEU A 23 1.90 7.63 9.59
C LEU A 23 3.25 7.08 10.05
N TYR A 24 4.28 7.15 9.20
CA TYR A 24 5.61 6.67 9.52
C TYR A 24 6.23 7.44 10.69
N ARG A 25 6.11 8.77 10.70
CA ARG A 25 6.57 9.61 11.83
C ARG A 25 5.79 9.31 13.11
N HIS A 26 4.49 9.05 13.01
CA HIS A 26 3.68 8.67 14.17
C HIS A 26 4.13 7.31 14.72
N TRP A 27 4.27 6.30 13.86
CA TRP A 27 4.75 4.99 14.25
C TRP A 27 6.15 5.04 14.88
N ARG A 28 7.07 5.86 14.33
CA ARG A 28 8.41 6.07 14.91
C ARG A 28 8.40 6.60 16.35
N ARG A 29 7.36 7.35 16.74
CA ARG A 29 7.17 7.84 18.11
C ARG A 29 6.48 6.81 19.01
N LYS A 30 5.78 5.84 18.42
CA LYS A 30 5.02 4.80 19.11
C LYS A 30 5.16 3.44 18.42
N PRO A 31 6.35 2.81 18.44
CA PRO A 31 6.63 1.61 17.64
C PRO A 31 5.74 0.41 18.00
N GLU A 32 5.25 0.35 19.24
CA GLU A 32 4.35 -0.68 19.74
C GLU A 32 2.94 -0.63 19.11
N ALA A 33 2.55 0.51 18.53
CA ALA A 33 1.30 0.66 17.79
C ALA A 33 1.45 0.10 16.36
N LEU A 34 1.47 -1.22 16.24
CA LEU A 34 1.69 -1.93 14.97
C LEU A 34 0.68 -1.59 13.88
N TYR A 35 -0.55 -1.17 14.23
CA TYR A 35 -1.54 -0.72 13.25
C TYR A 35 -1.03 0.45 12.40
N LEU A 36 -0.22 1.36 12.99
CA LEU A 36 0.39 2.48 12.27
C LEU A 36 1.45 2.02 11.27
N ALA A 37 2.22 0.98 11.61
CA ALA A 37 3.19 0.38 10.69
C ALA A 37 2.49 -0.22 9.48
N TRP A 38 1.43 -1.01 9.72
CA TRP A 38 0.63 -1.62 8.66
C TRP A 38 -0.07 -0.59 7.78
N TRP A 39 -0.62 0.47 8.36
CA TRP A 39 -1.20 1.57 7.59
C TRP A 39 -0.14 2.33 6.79
N ALA A 40 1.06 2.54 7.33
CA ALA A 40 2.17 3.14 6.57
C ALA A 40 2.55 2.26 5.37
N ILE A 41 2.66 0.94 5.55
CA ILE A 41 2.91 -0.02 4.45
C ILE A 41 1.78 0.04 3.42
N GLY A 42 0.53 0.11 3.86
CA GLY A 42 -0.64 0.21 2.98
C GLY A 42 -0.66 1.49 2.15
N VAL A 43 -0.41 2.65 2.76
CA VAL A 43 -0.33 3.92 2.02
C VAL A 43 0.87 3.97 1.08
N ALA A 44 2.00 3.37 1.47
CA ALA A 44 3.18 3.26 0.59
C ALA A 44 2.90 2.39 -0.64
N THR A 45 2.32 1.21 -0.44
CA THR A 45 1.97 0.28 -1.53
C THR A 45 0.88 0.87 -2.43
N PHE A 46 -0.13 1.53 -1.87
CA PHE A 46 -1.10 2.32 -2.62
C PHE A 46 -0.42 3.37 -3.51
N GLY A 47 0.48 4.18 -2.95
CA GLY A 47 1.22 5.18 -3.72
C GLY A 47 2.06 4.57 -4.85
N ILE A 48 2.75 3.47 -4.59
CA ILE A 48 3.52 2.75 -5.62
C ILE A 48 2.58 2.20 -6.71
N GLY A 49 1.41 1.71 -6.32
CA GLY A 49 0.36 1.25 -7.25
C GLY A 49 -0.09 2.37 -8.18
N THR A 50 -0.45 3.54 -7.64
CA THR A 50 -0.89 4.66 -8.49
C THR A 50 0.28 5.23 -9.31
N PHE A 51 1.49 5.22 -8.79
CA PHE A 51 2.68 5.62 -9.55
C PHE A 51 2.94 4.69 -10.74
N THR A 52 2.87 3.36 -10.54
CA THR A 52 3.06 2.37 -11.62
C THR A 52 1.94 2.40 -12.65
N GLU A 53 0.70 2.68 -12.22
CA GLU A 53 -0.42 2.97 -13.13
C GLU A 53 -0.12 4.21 -13.98
N GLY A 54 0.29 5.32 -13.35
CA GLY A 54 0.69 6.53 -14.04
C GLY A 54 1.92 6.35 -14.95
N ALA A 55 2.86 5.49 -14.57
CA ALA A 55 4.02 5.15 -15.39
C ALA A 55 3.61 4.45 -16.69
N THR A 56 2.54 3.65 -16.68
CA THR A 56 1.95 3.05 -17.89
C THR A 56 1.51 4.13 -18.88
N THR A 57 0.98 5.26 -18.38
CA THR A 57 0.63 6.41 -19.22
C THR A 57 1.84 7.02 -19.90
N VAL A 58 2.99 7.11 -19.24
CA VAL A 58 4.19 7.78 -19.80
C VAL A 58 5.00 6.83 -20.67
N LEU A 59 5.36 5.68 -20.09
CA LEU A 59 6.29 4.69 -20.64
C LEU A 59 5.61 3.60 -21.47
N GLY A 60 4.27 3.57 -21.48
CA GLY A 60 3.50 2.50 -22.10
C GLY A 60 3.44 1.25 -21.23
N TRP A 61 2.60 0.30 -21.65
CA TRP A 61 2.50 -0.99 -20.97
C TRP A 61 3.75 -1.83 -21.23
N ASN A 62 4.26 -2.47 -20.18
CA ASN A 62 5.23 -3.55 -20.30
C ASN A 62 5.09 -4.52 -19.12
N PRO A 63 5.64 -5.75 -19.24
CA PRO A 63 5.52 -6.75 -18.19
C PRO A 63 6.09 -6.32 -16.83
N GLY A 64 7.13 -5.47 -16.82
CA GLY A 64 7.73 -4.97 -15.58
C GLY A 64 6.80 -4.03 -14.82
N ILE A 65 6.25 -3.02 -15.51
CA ILE A 65 5.28 -2.09 -14.93
C ILE A 65 4.01 -2.82 -14.50
N PHE A 66 3.52 -3.75 -15.31
CA PHE A 66 2.34 -4.54 -14.98
C PHE A 66 2.54 -5.37 -13.71
N ARG A 67 3.67 -6.08 -13.59
CA ARG A 67 3.99 -6.85 -12.37
C ARG A 67 4.11 -5.96 -11.14
N ALA A 68 4.75 -4.80 -11.28
CA ALA A 68 4.89 -3.83 -10.19
C ALA A 68 3.51 -3.31 -9.73
N TRP A 69 2.64 -2.92 -10.68
CA TRP A 69 1.27 -2.51 -10.40
C TRP A 69 0.43 -3.63 -9.77
N TYR A 70 0.56 -4.85 -10.29
CA TYR A 70 -0.17 -6.01 -9.78
C TYR A 70 0.18 -6.30 -8.32
N ILE A 71 1.46 -6.29 -7.97
CA ILE A 71 1.90 -6.54 -6.59
C ILE A 71 1.51 -5.37 -5.68
N SER A 72 1.83 -4.14 -6.07
CA SER A 72 1.64 -2.96 -5.20
C SER A 72 0.18 -2.53 -5.08
N GLY A 73 -0.54 -2.49 -6.19
CA GLY A 73 -1.93 -2.04 -6.27
C GLY A 73 -2.94 -3.18 -6.08
N ALA A 74 -2.88 -4.23 -6.91
CA ALA A 74 -3.93 -5.26 -6.91
C ALA A 74 -3.82 -6.21 -5.71
N LEU A 75 -2.62 -6.66 -5.37
CA LEU A 75 -2.39 -7.63 -4.29
C LEU A 75 -2.25 -6.93 -2.92
N LEU A 76 -1.39 -5.92 -2.83
CA LEU A 76 -1.07 -5.24 -1.58
C LEU A 76 -1.83 -3.92 -1.35
N GLY A 77 -2.69 -3.48 -2.27
CA GLY A 77 -3.35 -2.19 -2.11
C GLY A 77 -4.27 -2.13 -0.88
N GLY A 78 -5.05 -3.18 -0.64
CA GLY A 78 -5.99 -3.24 0.48
C GLY A 78 -5.49 -4.01 1.70
N ALA A 79 -4.71 -5.08 1.48
CA ALA A 79 -4.39 -6.05 2.52
C ALA A 79 -3.65 -5.45 3.74
N PRO A 80 -2.59 -4.63 3.59
CA PRO A 80 -1.91 -3.99 4.72
C PRO A 80 -2.81 -3.00 5.47
N LEU A 81 -3.68 -2.26 4.76
CA LEU A 81 -4.61 -1.32 5.39
C LEU A 81 -5.62 -2.05 6.28
N ALA A 82 -6.20 -3.14 5.76
CA ALA A 82 -7.08 -4.02 6.53
C ALA A 82 -6.34 -4.65 7.72
N GLN A 83 -5.08 -5.07 7.52
CA GLN A 83 -4.27 -5.63 8.60
C GLN A 83 -4.02 -4.62 9.71
N GLY A 84 -3.76 -3.35 9.38
CA GLY A 84 -3.64 -2.30 10.40
C GLY A 84 -4.92 -2.16 11.23
N THR A 85 -6.09 -2.20 10.58
CA THR A 85 -7.39 -2.18 11.28
C THR A 85 -7.58 -3.38 12.21
N ILE A 86 -7.09 -4.57 11.82
CA ILE A 86 -7.09 -5.75 12.70
C ILE A 86 -6.23 -5.51 13.94
N TYR A 87 -5.02 -4.96 13.79
CA TYR A 87 -4.14 -4.62 14.91
C TYR A 87 -4.69 -3.49 15.80
N LEU A 88 -5.63 -2.68 15.29
CA LEU A 88 -6.29 -1.64 16.07
C LEU A 88 -7.42 -2.21 16.95
N PHE A 89 -8.24 -3.10 16.42
CA PHE A 89 -9.46 -3.57 17.10
C PHE A 89 -9.32 -4.90 17.84
N PHE A 90 -8.41 -5.77 17.42
CA PHE A 90 -8.27 -7.11 18.02
C PHE A 90 -7.07 -7.20 18.95
N SER A 91 -7.09 -8.22 19.81
CA SER A 91 -5.92 -8.56 20.63
C SER A 91 -4.71 -8.88 19.74
N ASN A 92 -3.51 -8.57 20.24
CA ASN A 92 -2.26 -8.89 19.55
C ASN A 92 -2.21 -10.37 19.12
N ARG A 93 -2.66 -11.32 19.95
CA ARG A 93 -2.64 -12.74 19.59
C ARG A 93 -3.47 -13.04 18.34
N THR A 94 -4.68 -12.49 18.25
CA THR A 94 -5.54 -12.65 17.07
C THR A 94 -4.93 -11.97 15.85
N ALA A 95 -4.44 -10.73 16.02
CA ALA A 95 -3.83 -9.98 14.93
C ALA A 95 -2.62 -10.71 14.32
N HIS A 96 -1.70 -11.23 15.15
CA HIS A 96 -0.53 -11.99 14.66
C HIS A 96 -0.92 -13.28 13.95
N ARG A 97 -1.95 -14.00 14.42
CA ARG A 97 -2.46 -15.21 13.74
C ARG A 97 -3.01 -14.86 12.36
N LEU A 98 -3.82 -13.81 12.26
CA LEU A 98 -4.36 -13.34 10.99
C LEU A 98 -3.25 -12.83 10.05
N THR A 99 -2.22 -12.15 10.58
CA THR A 99 -1.03 -11.79 9.80
C THR A 99 -0.36 -13.03 9.21
N ALA A 100 -0.15 -14.08 10.01
CA ALA A 100 0.49 -15.31 9.53
C ALA A 100 -0.33 -15.98 8.42
N VAL A 101 -1.65 -16.05 8.58
CA VAL A 101 -2.56 -16.58 7.54
C VAL A 101 -2.48 -15.74 6.26
N LEU A 102 -2.51 -14.41 6.38
CA LEU A 102 -2.39 -13.50 5.23
C LEU A 102 -1.07 -13.70 4.49
N LEU A 103 0.05 -13.78 5.22
CA LEU A 103 1.37 -13.97 4.61
C LEU A 103 1.51 -15.34 3.93
N LEU A 104 0.96 -16.39 4.54
CA LEU A 104 0.91 -17.72 3.91
C LEU A 104 0.07 -17.72 2.64
N TYR A 105 -1.09 -17.04 2.66
CA TYR A 105 -1.93 -16.92 1.46
C TYR A 105 -1.23 -16.15 0.33
N ILE A 106 -0.46 -15.11 0.64
CA ILE A 106 0.31 -14.35 -0.36
C ILE A 106 1.49 -15.16 -0.92
N ALA A 107 2.05 -16.09 -0.14
CA ALA A 107 3.23 -16.85 -0.50
C ALA A 107 2.95 -18.08 -1.40
N VAL A 108 1.69 -18.51 -1.51
CA VAL A 108 1.23 -19.67 -2.30
C VAL A 108 0.59 -19.18 -3.60
#